data_AF-A0A250F7X6-F1
#
_entry.id   AF-A0A250F7X6-F1
#
_cell.length_a   1.000
_cell.length_b   1.000
_cell.length_c   1.000
_cell.angle_alpha   90.00
_cell.angle_beta   90.00
_cell.angle_gamma   90.00
#
_symmetry.space_group_name_H-M   'P 1'
#
loop_
_entity.id
_entity.type
_entity.pdbx_description
1 polymer ?
#
loop_
_entity_poly.entity_id
_entity_poly.type
_entity_poly.pdbx_seq_one_letter_code
_entity_poly.pdbx_strand_id
1 'polypeptide(L)'
;MKVKDIIAPLEELAPLNYAESFDNVGLLVGDAEQEVTGVLITLDTLEPVIDEAIAIGSNLIISFHPIIFSGLKSLTGKTYVERIMMKAIQHHIAIYSMHTALDNQFEGVNASICDRLGLQNRRILIPQPHTIQKLITYVPKADAEMLRKALFAAGAGNIGNYAECSFNIEGNGTYKGNDVSHPTIGTPNVFHTEAETQIGVIFPKHLQSAILKALLQNHPYEEVAYEIYTLENNHQHIGMGMIGELSEAMSETNFLALLQERMQAKGIRHSALRGKPIKKVAVLGGSGAFAIENAKRAGADIFVSADFKYHDFFKAEGQILLADIGHYESEQYIKLLLFEFLSKKIPTFAVSISKVDTNPIKYYS
;
A
#
# COMPACT_ATOMS: atom_id res chain seq x y z
N MET A 1 7.45 -16.41 17.80
CA MET A 1 7.07 -15.82 16.50
C MET A 1 7.77 -14.48 16.45
N LYS A 2 8.48 -14.21 15.36
CA LYS A 2 9.35 -13.03 15.26
C LYS A 2 8.61 -11.85 14.65
N VAL A 3 9.16 -10.64 14.80
CA VAL A 3 8.59 -9.42 14.20
C VAL A 3 8.38 -9.62 12.69
N LYS A 4 9.36 -10.18 11.99
CA LYS A 4 9.25 -10.47 10.54
C LYS A 4 8.05 -11.38 10.18
N ASP A 5 7.71 -12.33 11.06
CA ASP A 5 6.62 -13.28 10.82
C ASP A 5 5.25 -12.59 10.97
N ILE A 6 5.17 -11.54 11.81
CA ILE A 6 3.96 -10.72 12.01
C ILE A 6 3.80 -9.69 10.88
N ILE A 7 4.89 -9.05 10.44
CA ILE A 7 4.82 -7.99 9.41
C ILE A 7 4.69 -8.58 7.99
N ALA A 8 5.20 -9.79 7.72
CA ALA A 8 5.09 -10.42 6.41
C ALA A 8 3.64 -10.45 5.86
N PRO A 9 2.61 -10.91 6.58
CA PRO A 9 1.24 -10.85 6.07
C PRO A 9 0.72 -9.42 5.90
N LEU A 10 1.20 -8.44 6.67
CA LEU A 10 0.84 -7.03 6.45
C LEU A 10 1.44 -6.49 5.16
N GLU A 11 2.66 -6.90 4.83
CA GLU A 11 3.32 -6.56 3.57
C GLU A 11 2.73 -7.32 2.38
N GLU A 12 2.08 -8.48 2.58
CA GLU A 12 1.21 -9.09 1.58
C GLU A 12 -0.05 -8.25 1.32
N LEU A 13 -0.65 -7.72 2.40
CA LEU A 13 -1.83 -6.86 2.31
C LEU A 13 -1.51 -5.53 1.61
N ALA A 14 -0.40 -4.90 2.02
CA ALA A 14 0.06 -3.63 1.46
C ALA A 14 1.58 -3.64 1.29
N PRO A 15 2.08 -4.06 0.11
CA PRO A 15 3.51 -4.06 -0.16
C PRO A 15 4.09 -2.64 -0.05
N LEU A 16 5.16 -2.48 0.73
CA LEU A 16 5.76 -1.17 1.03
C LEU A 16 6.29 -0.44 -0.21
N ASN A 17 6.56 -1.15 -1.31
CA ASN A 17 6.93 -0.56 -2.60
C ASN A 17 5.86 0.38 -3.18
N TYR A 18 4.64 0.33 -2.66
CA TYR A 18 3.53 1.21 -3.05
C TYR A 18 3.36 2.44 -2.16
N ALA A 19 4.16 2.60 -1.10
CA ALA A 19 4.18 3.86 -0.35
C ALA A 19 4.62 5.04 -1.24
N GLU A 20 4.15 6.24 -0.92
CA GLU A 20 4.56 7.46 -1.58
C GLU A 20 6.01 7.81 -1.26
N SER A 21 6.67 8.52 -2.17
CA SER A 21 8.12 8.80 -2.09
C SER A 21 8.53 9.67 -0.90
N PHE A 22 7.60 10.42 -0.31
CA PHE A 22 7.83 11.24 0.87
C PHE A 22 7.64 10.47 2.19
N ASP A 23 7.10 9.25 2.12
CA ASP A 23 6.67 8.50 3.29
C ASP A 23 7.83 7.73 3.96
N ASN A 24 7.62 7.31 5.21
CA ASN A 24 8.55 6.48 5.95
C ASN A 24 7.82 5.29 6.59
N VAL A 25 7.77 4.17 5.86
CA VAL A 25 7.03 2.96 6.20
C VAL A 25 7.96 1.80 6.55
N GLY A 26 7.41 0.71 7.07
CA GLY A 26 8.11 -0.49 7.49
C GLY A 26 8.44 -0.50 8.97
N LEU A 27 9.46 -1.28 9.35
CA LEU A 27 9.96 -1.37 10.72
C LEU A 27 10.80 -0.13 11.06
N LEU A 28 10.25 0.77 11.87
CA LEU A 28 10.86 2.06 12.21
C LEU A 28 11.78 1.97 13.43
N VAL A 29 11.44 1.09 14.38
CA VAL A 29 12.22 0.81 15.59
C VAL A 29 12.15 -0.68 15.89
N GLY A 30 13.26 -1.27 16.33
CA GLY A 30 13.33 -2.66 16.77
C GLY A 30 14.15 -3.55 15.84
N ASP A 31 14.01 -4.86 16.02
CA ASP A 31 14.72 -5.89 15.26
C ASP A 31 13.70 -6.86 14.64
N ALA A 32 13.83 -7.14 13.35
CA ALA A 32 12.97 -8.08 12.62
C ALA A 32 13.07 -9.52 13.17
N GLU A 33 14.18 -9.88 13.81
CA GLU A 33 14.40 -11.19 14.42
C GLU A 33 13.96 -11.28 15.89
N GLN A 34 13.50 -10.17 16.48
CA GLN A 34 13.01 -10.13 17.86
C GLN A 34 11.78 -11.02 18.03
N GLU A 35 11.77 -11.83 19.09
CA GLU A 35 10.57 -12.59 19.49
C GLU A 35 9.46 -11.65 19.98
N VAL A 36 8.26 -11.85 19.46
CA VAL A 36 7.08 -11.05 19.80
C VAL A 36 6.32 -11.71 20.94
N THR A 37 6.00 -10.95 21.98
CA THR A 37 5.17 -11.34 23.12
C THR A 37 3.71 -10.92 22.96
N GLY A 38 3.45 -9.85 22.20
CA GLY A 38 2.11 -9.36 21.89
C GLY A 38 2.16 -8.19 20.90
N VAL A 39 1.08 -8.05 20.13
CA VAL A 39 0.89 -6.95 19.17
C VAL A 39 -0.12 -5.94 19.71
N LEU A 40 0.22 -4.66 19.67
CA LEU A 40 -0.71 -3.55 19.91
C LEU A 40 -0.90 -2.74 18.62
N ILE A 41 -2.13 -2.65 18.14
CA ILE A 41 -2.51 -1.89 16.94
C ILE A 41 -3.03 -0.51 17.34
N THR A 42 -2.53 0.54 16.70
CA THR A 42 -2.94 1.93 16.93
C THR A 42 -3.03 2.71 15.62
N LEU A 43 -3.68 3.87 15.65
CA LEU A 43 -3.58 4.85 14.56
C LEU A 43 -2.24 5.58 14.67
N ASP A 44 -2.03 6.26 15.80
CA ASP A 44 -0.82 7.01 16.13
C ASP A 44 -0.04 6.36 17.27
N THR A 45 1.29 6.37 17.19
CA THR A 45 2.13 5.95 18.31
C THR A 45 2.43 7.17 19.19
N LEU A 46 1.76 7.27 20.34
CA LEU A 46 1.98 8.32 21.35
C LEU A 46 2.59 7.74 22.64
N GLU A 47 3.11 8.59 23.53
CA GLU A 47 3.67 8.13 24.82
C GLU A 47 2.70 7.25 25.63
N PRO A 48 1.39 7.57 25.74
CA PRO A 48 0.43 6.70 26.42
C PRO A 48 0.21 5.35 25.73
N VAL A 49 0.43 5.25 24.41
CA VAL A 49 0.34 3.98 23.67
C VAL A 49 1.55 3.10 24.01
N ILE A 50 2.74 3.69 24.17
CA ILE A 50 3.90 2.96 24.68
C ILE A 50 3.63 2.45 26.11
N ASP A 51 3.05 3.29 26.98
CA ASP A 51 2.66 2.88 28.34
C ASP A 51 1.65 1.73 28.33
N GLU A 52 0.64 1.79 27.45
CA GLU A 52 -0.32 0.72 27.27
C GLU A 52 0.35 -0.58 26.81
N ALA A 53 1.25 -0.52 25.82
CA ALA A 53 2.01 -1.68 25.34
C ALA A 53 2.83 -2.34 26.46
N ILE A 54 3.54 -1.53 27.27
CA ILE A 54 4.29 -2.00 28.44
C ILE A 54 3.34 -2.68 29.44
N ALA A 55 2.20 -2.05 29.76
CA ALA A 55 1.26 -2.53 30.76
C ALA A 55 0.63 -3.88 30.39
N ILE A 56 0.40 -4.14 29.09
CA ILE A 56 -0.17 -5.40 28.61
C ILE A 56 0.89 -6.42 28.18
N GLY A 57 2.18 -6.08 28.25
CA GLY A 57 3.28 -6.95 27.84
C GLY A 57 3.42 -7.15 26.33
N SER A 58 2.89 -6.23 25.52
CA SER A 58 3.09 -6.22 24.06
C SER A 58 4.40 -5.53 23.72
N ASN A 59 5.20 -6.16 22.86
CA ASN A 59 6.51 -5.66 22.44
C ASN A 59 6.60 -5.39 20.92
N LEU A 60 5.47 -5.40 20.22
CA LEU A 60 5.34 -4.92 18.85
C LEU A 60 4.13 -3.99 18.75
N ILE A 61 4.36 -2.76 18.31
CA ILE A 61 3.31 -1.79 17.96
C ILE A 61 3.20 -1.73 16.44
N ILE A 62 1.98 -1.86 15.94
CA ILE A 62 1.64 -1.61 14.54
C ILE A 62 0.82 -0.33 14.51
N SER A 63 1.40 0.73 13.95
CA SER A 63 0.70 1.99 13.73
C SER A 63 0.34 2.17 12.26
N PHE A 64 -0.69 2.97 12.01
CA PHE A 64 -0.93 3.43 10.65
C PHE A 64 -0.01 4.60 10.31
N HIS A 65 0.06 5.60 11.21
CA HIS A 65 0.94 6.76 11.05
C HIS A 65 2.37 6.49 11.52
N PRO A 66 3.39 6.86 10.73
CA PRO A 66 4.77 6.65 11.09
C PRO A 66 5.21 7.70 12.10
N ILE A 67 5.70 7.24 13.25
CA ILE A 67 6.19 8.13 14.31
C ILE A 67 7.49 8.86 13.93
N ILE A 68 8.32 8.23 13.09
CA ILE A 68 9.46 8.88 12.44
C ILE A 68 9.00 9.26 11.03
N PHE A 69 8.62 10.52 10.81
CA PHE A 69 8.30 11.01 9.45
C PHE A 69 9.47 11.75 8.80
N SER A 70 10.33 12.36 9.61
CA SER A 70 11.56 13.03 9.15
C SER A 70 12.75 12.48 9.93
N GLY A 71 13.90 12.40 9.26
CA GLY A 71 15.12 11.85 9.86
C GLY A 71 15.51 12.54 11.17
N LEU A 72 15.70 11.75 12.23
CA LEU A 72 16.10 12.23 13.55
C LEU A 72 17.60 12.52 13.58
N LYS A 73 17.97 13.74 13.98
CA LYS A 73 19.38 14.17 14.10
C LYS A 73 19.97 13.91 15.49
N SER A 74 19.13 13.70 16.50
CA SER A 74 19.51 13.47 17.89
C SER A 74 18.37 12.78 18.65
N LEU A 75 18.71 12.02 19.71
CA LEU A 75 17.76 11.40 20.63
C LEU A 75 18.07 11.87 22.07
N THR A 76 17.40 12.94 22.49
CA THR A 76 17.62 13.62 23.78
C THR A 76 16.34 13.74 24.62
N GLY A 77 15.20 13.29 24.08
CA GLY A 77 13.89 13.42 24.71
C GLY A 77 13.28 14.82 24.57
N LYS A 78 13.85 15.67 23.70
CA LYS A 78 13.40 17.06 23.53
C LYS A 78 12.00 17.14 22.91
N THR A 79 11.74 16.30 21.93
CA THR A 79 10.44 16.21 21.23
C THR A 79 9.66 14.97 21.68
N TYR A 80 8.35 14.96 21.44
CA TYR A 80 7.52 13.79 21.75
C TYR A 80 7.97 12.56 20.97
N VAL A 81 8.36 12.74 19.70
CA VAL A 81 8.96 11.68 18.86
C VAL A 81 10.19 11.09 19.54
N GLU A 82 11.16 11.92 19.93
CA GLU A 82 12.38 11.45 20.61
C GLU A 82 12.07 10.67 21.90
N ARG A 83 11.13 11.16 22.73
CA ARG A 83 10.75 10.48 23.98
C ARG A 83 10.13 9.12 23.71
N ILE A 84 9.26 9.03 22.71
CA ILE A 84 8.63 7.76 22.30
C ILE A 84 9.68 6.78 21.78
N MET A 85 10.62 7.23 20.94
CA MET A 85 11.72 6.38 20.44
C MET A 85 12.60 5.87 21.57
N MET A 86 13.05 6.77 22.46
CA MET A 86 13.88 6.38 23.59
C MET A 86 13.16 5.38 24.49
N LYS A 87 11.87 5.60 24.78
CA LYS A 87 11.06 4.71 25.62
C LYS A 87 10.83 3.35 24.93
N ALA A 88 10.50 3.32 23.65
CA ALA A 88 10.35 2.09 22.88
C ALA A 88 11.65 1.26 22.90
N ILE A 89 12.80 1.91 22.67
CA ILE A 89 14.12 1.25 22.72
C ILE A 89 14.41 0.69 24.12
N GLN A 90 14.22 1.49 25.18
CA GLN A 90 14.47 1.09 26.56
C GLN A 90 13.62 -0.09 27.03
N HIS A 91 12.43 -0.25 26.45
CA HIS A 91 11.49 -1.31 26.79
C HIS A 91 11.44 -2.44 25.73
N HIS A 92 12.36 -2.44 24.75
CA HIS A 92 12.42 -3.43 23.67
C HIS A 92 11.11 -3.58 22.89
N ILE A 93 10.46 -2.45 22.59
CA ILE A 93 9.22 -2.40 21.81
C ILE A 93 9.57 -2.04 20.37
N ALA A 94 9.24 -2.94 19.45
CA ALA A 94 9.32 -2.69 18.01
C ALA A 94 8.12 -1.83 17.54
N ILE A 95 8.34 -0.97 16.55
CA ILE A 95 7.30 -0.10 15.96
C ILE A 95 7.33 -0.25 14.44
N TYR A 96 6.21 -0.67 13.87
CA TYR A 96 6.02 -0.86 12.43
C TYR A 96 4.88 0.01 11.91
N SER A 97 5.04 0.59 10.71
CA SER A 97 4.04 1.48 10.10
C SER A 97 3.81 1.20 8.62
N MET A 98 2.55 1.24 8.15
CA MET A 98 2.20 0.98 6.74
C MET A 98 1.79 2.25 5.97
N HIS A 99 1.11 3.17 6.64
CA HIS A 99 0.72 4.49 6.13
C HIS A 99 0.25 4.49 4.66
N THR A 100 0.92 5.24 3.78
CA THR A 100 0.48 5.40 2.38
C THR A 100 0.57 4.11 1.57
N ALA A 101 1.34 3.10 2.00
CA ALA A 101 1.32 1.79 1.35
C ALA A 101 -0.08 1.17 1.45
N LEU A 102 -0.74 1.32 2.60
CA LEU A 102 -2.11 0.85 2.85
C LEU A 102 -3.15 1.78 2.23
N ASP A 103 -2.94 3.10 2.19
CA ASP A 103 -3.84 4.02 1.46
C ASP A 103 -3.94 3.68 -0.02
N ASN A 104 -2.84 3.23 -0.59
CA ASN A 104 -2.73 2.86 -2.00
C ASN A 104 -3.38 1.50 -2.33
N GLN A 105 -3.77 0.69 -1.33
CA GLN A 105 -4.41 -0.60 -1.60
C GLN A 105 -5.90 -0.47 -1.87
N PHE A 106 -6.39 -1.25 -2.83
CA PHE A 106 -7.81 -1.32 -3.14
C PHE A 106 -8.66 -1.75 -1.93
N GLU A 107 -8.21 -2.73 -1.14
CA GLU A 107 -8.87 -3.17 0.10
C GLU A 107 -8.29 -2.47 1.35
N GLY A 108 -7.76 -1.25 1.18
CA GLY A 108 -7.11 -0.47 2.23
C GLY A 108 -8.03 0.54 2.92
N VAL A 109 -7.45 1.67 3.33
CA VAL A 109 -8.14 2.74 4.09
C VAL A 109 -9.39 3.22 3.37
N ASN A 110 -9.26 3.51 2.08
CA ASN A 110 -10.34 4.10 1.29
C ASN A 110 -11.50 3.13 1.05
N ALA A 111 -11.23 1.82 0.94
CA ALA A 111 -12.28 0.81 0.89
C ALA A 111 -13.09 0.74 2.19
N SER A 112 -12.44 0.83 3.35
CA SER A 112 -13.14 0.88 4.65
C SER A 112 -14.10 2.08 4.74
N ILE A 113 -13.72 3.25 4.21
CA ILE A 113 -14.62 4.40 4.12
C ILE A 113 -15.79 4.09 3.18
N CYS A 114 -15.52 3.51 2.01
CA CYS A 114 -16.56 3.11 1.06
C CYS A 114 -17.54 2.07 1.64
N ASP A 115 -17.07 1.09 2.41
CA ASP A 115 -17.90 0.10 3.10
C ASP A 115 -18.84 0.75 4.10
N ARG A 116 -18.33 1.67 4.91
CA ARG A 116 -19.13 2.41 5.89
C ARG A 116 -20.21 3.26 5.27
N LEU A 117 -19.93 3.83 4.10
CA LEU A 117 -20.88 4.61 3.32
C LEU A 117 -21.78 3.77 2.41
N GLY A 118 -21.57 2.45 2.35
CA GLY A 118 -22.35 1.55 1.50
C GLY A 118 -22.16 1.77 0.00
N LEU A 119 -20.99 2.28 -0.41
CA LEU A 119 -20.71 2.58 -1.81
C LEU A 119 -20.50 1.30 -2.61
N GLN A 120 -20.98 1.30 -3.85
CA GLN A 120 -20.88 0.22 -4.83
C GLN A 120 -20.05 0.69 -6.05
N ASN A 121 -19.74 -0.23 -6.98
CA ASN A 121 -19.04 0.08 -8.24
C ASN A 121 -17.75 0.89 -8.02
N ARG A 122 -16.96 0.45 -7.05
CA ARG A 122 -15.79 1.16 -6.55
C ARG A 122 -14.61 1.05 -7.51
N ARG A 123 -13.84 2.12 -7.62
CA ARG A 123 -12.54 2.13 -8.30
C ARG A 123 -11.60 3.14 -7.66
N ILE A 124 -10.30 2.92 -7.81
CA ILE A 124 -9.27 3.87 -7.38
C ILE A 124 -9.52 5.25 -8.00
N LEU A 125 -9.40 6.31 -7.19
CA LEU A 125 -9.58 7.69 -7.63
C LEU A 125 -8.34 8.21 -8.37
N ILE A 126 -7.15 7.93 -7.84
CA ILE A 126 -5.86 8.37 -8.35
C ILE A 126 -4.95 7.15 -8.52
N PRO A 127 -4.96 6.47 -9.70
CA PRO A 127 -4.09 5.33 -9.93
C PRO A 127 -2.62 5.73 -9.75
N GLN A 128 -1.85 4.89 -9.05
CA GLN A 128 -0.42 5.12 -8.91
C GLN A 128 0.29 4.73 -10.23
N PRO A 129 1.10 5.62 -10.81
CA PRO A 129 1.84 5.31 -12.03
C PRO A 129 2.96 4.29 -11.76
N HIS A 130 3.47 3.68 -12.82
CA HIS A 130 4.69 2.85 -12.78
C HIS A 130 4.61 1.67 -11.81
N THR A 131 3.42 1.09 -11.66
CA THR A 131 3.13 -0.02 -10.73
C THR A 131 3.34 -1.40 -11.33
N ILE A 132 3.50 -1.48 -12.66
CA ILE A 132 3.66 -2.72 -13.42
C ILE A 132 4.97 -2.66 -14.20
N GLN A 133 5.67 -3.79 -14.20
CA GLN A 133 6.91 -3.98 -14.94
C GLN A 133 6.79 -5.13 -15.94
N LYS A 134 7.68 -5.15 -16.92
CA LYS A 134 7.83 -6.24 -17.88
C LYS A 134 9.24 -6.80 -17.81
N LEU A 135 9.34 -8.11 -17.71
CA LEU A 135 10.58 -8.86 -17.92
C LEU A 135 10.59 -9.37 -19.35
N ILE A 136 11.70 -9.14 -20.04
CA ILE A 136 12.08 -9.85 -21.26
C ILE A 136 13.37 -10.62 -20.98
N THR A 137 13.41 -11.90 -21.31
CA THR A 137 14.62 -12.74 -21.17
C THR A 137 14.70 -13.75 -22.31
N TYR A 138 15.84 -14.40 -22.47
CA TYR A 138 16.18 -15.25 -23.62
C TYR A 138 16.76 -16.55 -23.11
N VAL A 139 16.19 -17.67 -23.52
CA VAL A 139 16.53 -19.00 -23.00
C VAL A 139 16.54 -20.02 -24.13
N PRO A 140 17.38 -21.08 -24.09
CA PRO A 140 17.28 -22.19 -25.03
C PRO A 140 15.86 -22.73 -25.14
N LYS A 141 15.46 -23.06 -26.37
CA LYS A 141 14.09 -23.53 -26.65
C LYS A 141 13.64 -24.69 -25.76
N ALA A 142 14.56 -25.60 -25.42
CA ALA A 142 14.27 -26.76 -24.58
C ALA A 142 13.91 -26.39 -23.13
N ASP A 143 14.44 -25.29 -22.61
CA ASP A 143 14.29 -24.86 -21.22
C ASP A 143 13.16 -23.82 -21.03
N ALA A 144 12.62 -23.29 -22.12
CA ALA A 144 11.66 -22.19 -22.11
C ALA A 144 10.39 -22.47 -21.30
N GLU A 145 9.84 -23.69 -21.36
CA GLU A 145 8.65 -24.05 -20.59
C GLU A 145 8.92 -24.09 -19.08
N MET A 146 10.04 -24.70 -18.68
CA MET A 146 10.45 -24.80 -17.29
C MET A 146 10.67 -23.42 -16.68
N LEU A 147 11.39 -22.55 -17.39
CA LEU A 147 11.64 -21.19 -16.93
C LEU A 147 10.34 -20.39 -16.78
N ARG A 148 9.41 -20.48 -17.74
CA ARG A 148 8.10 -19.80 -17.63
C ARG A 148 7.34 -20.25 -16.38
N LYS A 149 7.26 -21.55 -16.11
CA LYS A 149 6.59 -22.07 -14.91
C LYS A 149 7.22 -21.53 -13.62
N ALA A 150 8.55 -21.42 -13.56
CA ALA A 150 9.24 -20.83 -12.42
C ALA A 150 8.90 -19.34 -12.23
N LEU A 151 8.84 -18.57 -13.33
CA LEU A 151 8.45 -17.15 -13.29
C LEU A 151 6.99 -16.99 -12.84
N PHE A 152 6.08 -17.85 -13.30
CA PHE A 152 4.68 -17.83 -12.89
C PHE A 152 4.49 -18.18 -11.42
N ALA A 153 5.23 -19.18 -10.93
CA ALA A 153 5.23 -19.54 -9.50
C ALA A 153 5.72 -18.38 -8.61
N ALA A 154 6.61 -17.53 -9.13
CA ALA A 154 7.06 -16.31 -8.46
C ALA A 154 6.09 -15.12 -8.61
N GLY A 155 4.98 -15.30 -9.34
CA GLY A 155 3.87 -14.34 -9.45
C GLY A 155 3.83 -13.53 -10.75
N ALA A 156 4.71 -13.80 -11.72
CA ALA A 156 4.65 -13.14 -13.03
C ALA A 156 3.44 -13.62 -13.85
N GLY A 157 2.95 -12.78 -14.75
CA GLY A 157 1.87 -13.13 -15.66
C GLY A 157 0.48 -13.13 -15.03
N ASN A 158 0.31 -12.59 -13.83
CA ASN A 158 -1.00 -12.38 -13.22
C ASN A 158 -1.57 -11.03 -13.66
N ILE A 159 -2.67 -11.05 -14.43
CA ILE A 159 -3.29 -9.88 -15.04
C ILE A 159 -4.81 -9.97 -14.87
N GLY A 160 -5.36 -9.19 -13.93
CA GLY A 160 -6.80 -9.24 -13.63
C GLY A 160 -7.23 -10.66 -13.24
N ASN A 161 -8.14 -11.24 -14.01
CA ASN A 161 -8.67 -12.60 -13.78
C ASN A 161 -7.90 -13.70 -14.53
N TYR A 162 -6.76 -13.38 -15.13
CA TYR A 162 -5.93 -14.33 -15.87
C TYR A 162 -4.59 -14.52 -15.15
N ALA A 163 -4.11 -15.76 -15.14
CA ALA A 163 -2.82 -16.15 -14.57
C ALA A 163 -1.93 -16.73 -15.67
N GLU A 164 -0.63 -16.87 -15.36
CA GLU A 164 0.35 -17.53 -16.24
C GLU A 164 0.46 -16.90 -17.65
N CYS A 165 0.18 -15.59 -17.76
CA CYS A 165 0.26 -14.87 -19.03
C CYS A 165 1.71 -14.60 -19.44
N SER A 166 2.07 -15.04 -20.64
CA SER A 166 3.35 -14.71 -21.29
C SER A 166 3.17 -14.58 -22.80
N PHE A 167 4.10 -13.88 -23.46
CA PHE A 167 4.24 -13.89 -24.91
C PHE A 167 5.64 -14.31 -25.28
N ASN A 168 5.78 -15.12 -26.33
CA ASN A 168 7.04 -15.77 -26.69
C ASN A 168 7.38 -15.49 -28.16
N ILE A 169 8.66 -15.25 -28.45
CA ILE A 169 9.19 -15.09 -29.80
C ILE A 169 10.36 -16.06 -29.98
N GLU A 170 10.37 -16.81 -31.07
CA GLU A 170 11.47 -17.71 -31.41
C GLU A 170 12.51 -16.96 -32.23
N GLY A 171 13.79 -17.11 -31.90
CA GLY A 171 14.89 -16.43 -32.56
C GLY A 171 16.22 -17.16 -32.40
N ASN A 172 17.31 -16.51 -32.82
CA ASN A 172 18.66 -17.01 -32.58
C ASN A 172 19.44 -15.99 -31.76
N GLY A 173 20.00 -16.43 -30.64
CA GLY A 173 21.00 -15.70 -29.87
C GLY A 173 22.40 -15.96 -30.44
N THR A 174 23.28 -14.96 -30.37
CA THR A 174 24.68 -15.12 -30.75
C THR A 174 25.59 -14.58 -29.67
N TYR A 175 26.62 -15.35 -29.32
CA TYR A 175 27.57 -14.94 -28.29
C TYR A 175 28.95 -15.57 -28.52
N LYS A 176 29.96 -14.97 -27.91
CA LYS A 176 31.33 -15.50 -27.88
C LYS A 176 31.85 -15.33 -26.45
N GLY A 177 32.04 -16.45 -25.76
CA GLY A 177 32.65 -16.45 -24.43
C GLY A 177 34.12 -16.00 -24.46
N ASN A 178 34.67 -15.66 -23.30
CA ASN A 178 36.08 -15.33 -23.11
C ASN A 178 36.84 -16.47 -22.39
N ASP A 179 38.10 -16.26 -22.04
CA ASP A 179 38.97 -17.26 -21.39
C ASP A 179 38.43 -17.82 -20.06
N VAL A 180 37.55 -17.10 -19.37
CA VAL A 180 37.00 -17.48 -18.06
C VAL A 180 35.54 -17.94 -18.12
N SER A 181 34.94 -17.95 -19.31
CA SER A 181 33.54 -18.36 -19.48
C SER A 181 33.36 -19.87 -19.31
N HIS A 182 32.24 -20.28 -18.69
CA HIS A 182 31.84 -21.68 -18.57
C HIS A 182 30.47 -21.89 -19.22
N PRO A 183 30.34 -21.72 -20.55
CA PRO A 183 29.05 -21.75 -21.21
C PRO A 183 28.42 -23.15 -21.11
N THR A 184 27.16 -23.20 -20.68
CA THR A 184 26.35 -24.44 -20.68
C THR A 184 26.20 -25.02 -22.09
N ILE A 185 26.13 -24.13 -23.10
CA ILE A 185 26.06 -24.49 -24.52
C ILE A 185 27.11 -23.67 -25.28
N GLY A 186 27.97 -24.34 -26.04
CA GLY A 186 29.05 -23.71 -26.82
C GLY A 186 30.45 -23.97 -26.25
N THR A 187 31.45 -23.19 -26.69
CA THR A 187 32.85 -23.33 -26.25
C THR A 187 33.48 -21.95 -26.02
N PRO A 188 34.27 -21.76 -24.95
CA PRO A 188 34.99 -20.50 -24.70
C PRO A 188 35.79 -20.04 -25.92
N ASN A 189 35.83 -18.72 -26.17
CA ASN A 189 36.50 -18.09 -27.30
C ASN A 189 36.02 -18.51 -28.70
N VAL A 190 34.94 -19.27 -28.83
CA VAL A 190 34.31 -19.63 -30.10
C VAL A 190 32.98 -18.89 -30.25
N PHE A 191 32.74 -18.32 -31.42
CA PHE A 191 31.44 -17.70 -31.73
C PHE A 191 30.38 -18.80 -31.85
N HIS A 192 29.30 -18.68 -31.09
CA HIS A 192 28.20 -19.63 -31.03
C HIS A 192 26.90 -18.97 -31.48
N THR A 193 26.00 -19.76 -32.06
CA THR A 193 24.63 -19.36 -32.40
C THR A 193 23.70 -20.40 -31.85
N GLU A 194 22.71 -20.00 -31.06
CA GLU A 194 21.78 -20.90 -30.38
C GLU A 194 20.33 -20.52 -30.70
N ALA A 195 19.47 -21.53 -30.85
CA ALA A 195 18.04 -21.31 -31.03
C ALA A 195 17.38 -21.03 -29.67
N GLU A 196 16.84 -19.82 -29.52
CA GLU A 196 16.33 -19.33 -28.24
C GLU A 196 14.86 -18.90 -28.34
N THR A 197 14.16 -19.02 -27.22
CA THR A 197 12.85 -18.43 -27.00
C THR A 197 13.04 -17.15 -26.18
N GLN A 198 12.66 -16.02 -26.74
CA GLN A 198 12.47 -14.79 -26.00
C GLN A 198 11.14 -14.87 -25.23
N ILE A 199 11.20 -14.81 -23.90
CA ILE A 199 10.03 -14.83 -23.01
C ILE A 199 9.73 -13.42 -22.55
N GLY A 200 8.49 -12.96 -22.75
CA GLY A 200 7.96 -11.71 -22.21
C GLY A 200 6.86 -11.95 -21.20
N VAL A 201 7.02 -11.42 -19.98
CA VAL A 201 5.99 -11.46 -18.91
C VAL A 201 5.85 -10.09 -18.25
N ILE A 202 4.66 -9.75 -17.76
CA ILE A 202 4.46 -8.58 -16.91
C ILE A 202 4.19 -8.99 -15.47
N PHE A 203 4.50 -8.13 -14.52
CA PHE A 203 4.32 -8.38 -13.09
C PHE A 203 4.24 -7.07 -12.29
N PRO A 204 3.61 -7.07 -11.10
CA PRO A 204 3.61 -5.92 -10.20
C PRO A 204 5.02 -5.57 -9.67
N LYS A 205 5.36 -4.28 -9.58
CA LYS A 205 6.74 -3.82 -9.23
C LYS A 205 7.32 -4.43 -7.93
N HIS A 206 6.48 -4.72 -6.93
CA HIS A 206 6.95 -5.28 -5.66
C HIS A 206 7.49 -6.72 -5.79
N LEU A 207 7.14 -7.44 -6.86
CA LEU A 207 7.61 -8.80 -7.11
C LEU A 207 8.96 -8.86 -7.82
N GLN A 208 9.55 -7.73 -8.25
CA GLN A 208 10.77 -7.73 -9.07
C GLN A 208 11.88 -8.60 -8.49
N SER A 209 12.19 -8.46 -7.21
CA SER A 209 13.25 -9.25 -6.56
C SER A 209 12.95 -10.75 -6.56
N ALA A 210 11.69 -11.14 -6.35
CA ALA A 210 11.27 -12.54 -6.38
C ALA A 210 11.34 -13.11 -7.81
N ILE A 211 10.88 -12.34 -8.80
CA ILE A 211 10.95 -12.70 -10.22
C ILE A 211 12.39 -12.86 -10.69
N LEU A 212 13.27 -11.91 -10.37
CA LEU A 212 14.69 -11.98 -10.75
C LEU A 212 15.40 -13.15 -10.07
N LYS A 213 15.09 -13.43 -8.81
CA LYS A 213 15.60 -14.62 -8.12
C LYS A 213 15.14 -15.90 -8.82
N ALA A 214 13.86 -16.00 -9.16
CA ALA A 214 13.31 -17.16 -9.87
C ALA A 214 13.93 -17.32 -11.26
N LEU A 215 14.13 -16.22 -12.00
CA LEU A 215 14.84 -16.20 -13.27
C LEU A 215 16.24 -16.79 -13.11
N LEU A 216 17.08 -16.18 -12.27
CA LEU A 216 18.49 -16.56 -12.14
C LEU A 216 18.69 -17.99 -11.61
N GLN A 217 17.80 -18.49 -10.75
CA GLN A 217 17.88 -19.84 -10.19
C GLN A 217 17.44 -20.94 -11.15
N ASN A 218 16.63 -20.62 -12.16
CA ASN A 218 16.05 -21.60 -13.08
C ASN A 218 16.51 -21.41 -14.53
N HIS A 219 17.44 -20.49 -14.77
CA HIS A 219 18.04 -20.28 -16.08
C HIS A 219 19.20 -21.27 -16.30
N PRO A 220 19.34 -21.89 -17.48
CA PRO A 220 20.43 -22.83 -17.75
C PRO A 220 21.80 -22.15 -17.91
N TYR A 221 21.83 -20.86 -18.25
CA TYR A 221 23.08 -20.11 -18.41
C TYR A 221 23.59 -19.52 -17.11
N GLU A 222 24.92 -19.46 -16.99
CA GLU A 222 25.65 -18.78 -15.91
C GLU A 222 25.34 -17.27 -15.90
N GLU A 223 25.43 -16.63 -17.08
CA GLU A 223 25.14 -15.21 -17.26
C GLU A 223 23.81 -15.06 -18.02
N VAL A 224 22.81 -14.51 -17.34
CA VAL A 224 21.43 -14.42 -17.86
C VAL A 224 21.20 -13.05 -18.49
N ALA A 225 20.89 -13.03 -19.79
CA ALA A 225 20.46 -11.82 -20.49
C ALA A 225 18.98 -11.54 -20.18
N TYR A 226 18.68 -10.36 -19.65
CA TYR A 226 17.33 -9.91 -19.41
C TYR A 226 17.19 -8.39 -19.39
N GLU A 227 15.95 -7.94 -19.54
CA GLU A 227 15.56 -6.53 -19.57
C GLU A 227 14.35 -6.33 -18.66
N ILE A 228 14.37 -5.25 -17.88
CA ILE A 228 13.23 -4.80 -17.07
C ILE A 228 12.74 -3.47 -17.60
N TYR A 229 11.47 -3.43 -17.98
CA TYR A 229 10.78 -2.22 -18.42
C TYR A 229 9.74 -1.80 -17.39
N THR A 230 9.74 -0.53 -17.01
CA THR A 230 8.62 0.09 -16.30
C THR A 230 7.54 0.48 -17.31
N LEU A 231 6.31 0.06 -17.07
CA LEU A 231 5.20 0.32 -17.98
C LEU A 231 4.31 1.47 -17.50
N GLU A 232 3.70 2.17 -18.44
CA GLU A 232 2.73 3.26 -18.19
C GLU A 232 1.29 2.76 -17.96
N ASN A 233 1.02 1.46 -18.15
CA ASN A 233 -0.29 0.91 -17.87
C ASN A 233 -0.60 0.93 -16.36
N ASN A 234 -1.83 1.29 -16.02
CA ASN A 234 -2.26 1.40 -14.63
C ASN A 234 -2.65 0.04 -14.04
N HIS A 235 -2.23 -0.19 -12.80
CA HIS A 235 -2.80 -1.25 -11.97
C HIS A 235 -4.12 -0.77 -11.36
N GLN A 236 -5.25 -1.42 -11.68
CA GLN A 236 -6.59 -0.94 -11.30
C GLN A 236 -6.84 -0.95 -9.79
N HIS A 237 -6.06 -1.73 -9.04
CA HIS A 237 -6.18 -1.90 -7.59
C HIS A 237 -5.09 -1.16 -6.78
N ILE A 238 -4.27 -0.32 -7.42
CA ILE A 238 -3.23 0.45 -6.71
C ILE A 238 -3.37 1.94 -7.00
N GLY A 239 -3.54 2.72 -5.94
CA GLY A 239 -3.54 4.17 -5.97
C GLY A 239 -4.36 4.80 -4.84
N MET A 240 -4.34 6.12 -4.78
CA MET A 240 -4.93 6.87 -3.68
C MET A 240 -6.40 7.21 -3.89
N GLY A 241 -7.15 7.17 -2.79
CA GLY A 241 -8.57 7.50 -2.78
C GLY A 241 -9.42 6.52 -3.58
N MET A 242 -10.72 6.65 -3.44
CA MET A 242 -11.68 5.79 -4.12
C MET A 242 -12.88 6.59 -4.58
N ILE A 243 -13.49 6.21 -5.70
CA ILE A 243 -14.79 6.71 -6.12
C ILE A 243 -15.76 5.54 -6.27
N GLY A 244 -16.96 5.70 -5.77
CA GLY A 244 -18.05 4.73 -5.88
C GLY A 244 -19.41 5.41 -5.98
N GLU A 245 -20.45 4.60 -6.03
CA GLU A 245 -21.83 5.05 -6.20
C GLU A 245 -22.70 4.58 -5.05
N LEU A 246 -23.59 5.46 -4.58
CA LEU A 246 -24.72 5.07 -3.76
C LEU A 246 -25.70 4.24 -4.60
N SER A 247 -26.39 3.29 -3.96
CA SER A 247 -27.43 2.50 -4.62
C SER A 247 -28.57 3.40 -5.14
N GLU A 248 -28.94 4.42 -4.36
CA GLU A 248 -29.93 5.43 -4.71
C GLU A 248 -29.38 6.82 -4.44
N ALA A 249 -29.69 7.76 -5.34
CA ALA A 249 -29.28 9.15 -5.18
C ALA A 249 -30.09 9.82 -4.07
N MET A 250 -29.44 10.66 -3.26
CA MET A 250 -30.10 11.39 -2.17
C MET A 250 -29.72 12.87 -2.16
N SER A 251 -30.45 13.70 -1.40
CA SER A 251 -30.09 15.12 -1.26
C SER A 251 -28.76 15.30 -0.54
N GLU A 252 -28.09 16.43 -0.78
CA GLU A 252 -26.81 16.75 -0.14
C GLU A 252 -26.92 16.77 1.38
N THR A 253 -28.00 17.32 1.93
CA THR A 253 -28.23 17.36 3.38
C THR A 253 -28.42 15.97 3.98
N ASN A 254 -29.15 15.08 3.30
CA ASN A 254 -29.35 13.70 3.76
C ASN A 254 -28.03 12.92 3.68
N PHE A 255 -27.24 13.16 2.63
CA PHE A 255 -25.91 12.57 2.52
C PHE A 255 -24.97 13.04 3.62
N LEU A 256 -24.94 14.35 3.94
CA LEU A 256 -24.11 14.87 5.04
C LEU A 256 -24.53 14.29 6.40
N ALA A 257 -25.83 14.10 6.65
CA ALA A 257 -26.31 13.44 7.85
C ALA A 257 -25.88 11.96 7.92
N LEU A 258 -26.02 11.22 6.81
CA LEU A 258 -25.53 9.84 6.69
C LEU A 258 -24.02 9.77 6.94
N LEU A 259 -23.26 10.66 6.31
CA LEU A 259 -21.81 10.75 6.44
C LEU A 259 -21.41 10.99 7.90
N GLN A 260 -22.08 11.92 8.58
CA GLN A 260 -21.84 12.21 9.99
C GLN A 260 -22.07 10.99 10.88
N GLU A 261 -23.19 10.29 10.67
CA GLU A 261 -23.54 9.08 11.42
C GLU A 261 -22.54 7.94 11.17
N ARG A 262 -22.30 7.60 9.90
CA ARG A 262 -21.49 6.43 9.50
C ARG A 262 -20.01 6.58 9.82
N MET A 263 -19.50 7.80 9.78
CA MET A 263 -18.12 8.10 10.15
C MET A 263 -17.96 8.51 11.60
N GLN A 264 -19.05 8.64 12.36
CA GLN A 264 -19.07 9.15 13.74
C GLN A 264 -18.40 10.53 13.86
N ALA A 265 -18.56 11.37 12.84
CA ALA A 265 -17.94 12.68 12.79
C ALA A 265 -18.59 13.65 13.77
N LYS A 266 -17.78 14.36 14.55
CA LYS A 266 -18.28 15.35 15.54
C LYS A 266 -18.86 16.59 14.88
N GLY A 267 -18.47 16.87 13.64
CA GLY A 267 -19.04 17.89 12.77
C GLY A 267 -18.49 17.73 11.36
N ILE A 268 -19.13 18.36 10.38
CA ILE A 268 -18.68 18.35 8.99
C ILE A 268 -18.52 19.79 8.52
N ARG A 269 -17.32 20.16 8.09
CA ARG A 269 -17.11 21.42 7.37
C ARG A 269 -17.31 21.14 5.89
N HIS A 270 -18.15 21.90 5.22
CA HIS A 270 -18.44 21.65 3.82
C HIS A 270 -18.44 22.93 2.97
N SER A 271 -18.19 22.79 1.68
CA SER A 271 -18.38 23.89 0.71
C SER A 271 -19.87 24.22 0.57
N ALA A 272 -20.20 25.29 -0.16
CA ALA A 272 -21.59 25.58 -0.51
C ALA A 272 -22.25 24.37 -1.19
N LEU A 273 -23.52 24.13 -0.84
CA LEU A 273 -24.35 23.09 -1.47
C LEU A 273 -24.57 23.41 -2.95
N ARG A 274 -24.59 22.38 -3.79
CA ARG A 274 -24.76 22.48 -5.25
C ARG A 274 -26.22 22.60 -5.66
N GLY A 275 -27.16 22.21 -4.80
CA GLY A 275 -28.58 22.06 -5.12
C GLY A 275 -28.87 20.86 -6.02
N LYS A 276 -28.00 19.84 -6.02
CA LYS A 276 -28.09 18.65 -6.88
C LYS A 276 -27.97 17.38 -6.03
N PRO A 277 -28.63 16.27 -6.42
CA PRO A 277 -28.51 15.01 -5.67
C PRO A 277 -27.08 14.46 -5.72
N ILE A 278 -26.70 13.74 -4.65
CA ILE A 278 -25.46 12.98 -4.54
C ILE A 278 -25.73 11.54 -4.98
N LYS A 279 -24.96 11.05 -5.95
CA LYS A 279 -24.88 9.62 -6.29
C LYS A 279 -23.45 9.13 -6.32
N LYS A 280 -22.53 9.87 -6.96
CA LYS A 280 -21.11 9.52 -7.06
C LYS A 280 -20.32 10.15 -5.93
N VAL A 281 -19.66 9.34 -5.13
CA VAL A 281 -18.93 9.77 -3.93
C VAL A 281 -17.46 9.43 -4.11
N ALA A 282 -16.60 10.45 -4.12
CA ALA A 282 -15.17 10.27 -4.00
C ALA A 282 -14.76 10.39 -2.52
N VAL A 283 -13.83 9.55 -2.08
CA VAL A 283 -13.30 9.52 -0.71
C VAL A 283 -11.78 9.47 -0.74
N LEU A 284 -11.14 10.15 0.19
CA LEU A 284 -9.72 9.99 0.50
C LEU A 284 -9.51 10.22 2.00
N GLY A 285 -9.10 9.18 2.73
CA GLY A 285 -8.79 9.26 4.16
C GLY A 285 -7.65 10.25 4.44
N GLY A 286 -7.69 10.92 5.59
CA GLY A 286 -6.68 11.89 5.98
C GLY A 286 -6.68 13.16 5.13
N SER A 287 -5.50 13.72 4.90
CA SER A 287 -5.32 15.03 4.25
C SER A 287 -5.41 14.96 2.72
N GLY A 288 -6.63 14.95 2.17
CA GLY A 288 -6.86 14.77 0.72
C GLY A 288 -7.08 16.03 -0.12
N ALA A 289 -6.71 17.22 0.36
CA ALA A 289 -6.89 18.48 -0.40
C ALA A 289 -6.28 18.46 -1.81
N PHE A 290 -5.21 17.69 -2.03
CA PHE A 290 -4.56 17.54 -3.33
C PHE A 290 -5.41 16.78 -4.37
N ALA A 291 -6.39 15.99 -3.92
CA ALA A 291 -7.22 15.14 -4.78
C ALA A 291 -8.51 15.82 -5.29
N ILE A 292 -8.77 17.07 -4.92
CA ILE A 292 -10.00 17.80 -5.30
C ILE A 292 -10.19 17.82 -6.83
N GLU A 293 -9.15 18.13 -7.59
CA GLU A 293 -9.23 18.16 -9.06
C GLU A 293 -9.35 16.76 -9.68
N ASN A 294 -8.86 15.72 -9.00
CA ASN A 294 -9.07 14.34 -9.43
C ASN A 294 -10.54 13.93 -9.21
N ALA A 295 -11.14 14.29 -8.07
CA ALA A 295 -12.55 14.04 -7.79
C ALA A 295 -13.47 14.75 -8.79
N LYS A 296 -13.17 16.01 -9.13
CA LYS A 296 -13.88 16.76 -10.19
C LYS A 296 -13.80 16.04 -11.54
N ARG A 297 -12.59 15.67 -11.98
CA ARG A 297 -12.36 14.96 -13.25
C ARG A 297 -13.02 13.58 -13.29
N ALA A 298 -13.12 12.90 -12.15
CA ALA A 298 -13.80 11.62 -12.02
C ALA A 298 -15.34 11.74 -12.04
N GLY A 299 -15.87 12.98 -12.01
CA GLY A 299 -17.31 13.26 -12.02
C GLY A 299 -17.99 12.93 -10.70
N ALA A 300 -17.28 13.07 -9.58
CA ALA A 300 -17.88 12.93 -8.26
C ALA A 300 -18.94 14.01 -8.02
N ASP A 301 -19.96 13.70 -7.23
CA ASP A 301 -20.93 14.67 -6.75
C ASP A 301 -20.45 15.34 -5.45
N ILE A 302 -19.76 14.56 -4.63
CA ILE A 302 -19.13 14.97 -3.39
C ILE A 302 -17.74 14.34 -3.27
N PHE A 303 -16.79 15.07 -2.70
CA PHE A 303 -15.51 14.58 -2.26
C PHE A 303 -15.41 14.68 -0.73
N VAL A 304 -15.27 13.51 -0.09
CA VAL A 304 -15.16 13.35 1.36
C VAL A 304 -13.69 13.13 1.72
N SER A 305 -13.13 14.00 2.56
CA SER A 305 -11.76 13.89 3.05
C SER A 305 -11.60 14.69 4.34
N ALA A 306 -10.38 15.10 4.67
CA ALA A 306 -10.07 15.95 5.80
C ALA A 306 -8.93 16.95 5.50
N ASP A 307 -8.64 17.79 6.49
CA ASP A 307 -7.59 18.81 6.51
C ASP A 307 -7.66 19.83 5.37
N PHE A 308 -8.87 20.13 4.89
CA PHE A 308 -9.07 21.22 3.95
C PHE A 308 -8.77 22.56 4.61
N LYS A 309 -7.94 23.36 3.94
CA LYS A 309 -7.69 24.75 4.32
C LYS A 309 -8.79 25.64 3.74
N TYR A 310 -8.91 26.86 4.29
CA TYR A 310 -9.90 27.85 3.84
C TYR A 310 -9.95 28.00 2.30
N HIS A 311 -8.78 28.10 1.65
CA HIS A 311 -8.71 28.27 0.20
C HIS A 311 -9.05 27.02 -0.61
N ASP A 312 -8.98 25.83 -0.01
CA ASP A 312 -9.34 24.59 -0.71
C ASP A 312 -10.85 24.53 -0.98
N PHE A 313 -11.68 25.09 -0.10
CA PHE A 313 -13.14 25.13 -0.29
C PHE A 313 -13.58 25.89 -1.56
N PHE A 314 -12.78 26.84 -2.05
CA PHE A 314 -13.08 27.56 -3.30
C PHE A 314 -12.87 26.70 -4.54
N LYS A 315 -12.02 25.66 -4.48
CA LYS A 315 -11.72 24.76 -5.63
C LYS A 315 -12.92 23.91 -6.05
N ALA A 316 -13.92 23.79 -5.17
CA ALA A 316 -15.19 23.12 -5.45
C ALA A 316 -15.93 23.73 -6.65
N GLU A 317 -15.91 25.07 -6.75
CA GLU A 317 -16.52 25.86 -7.83
C GLU A 317 -17.99 25.49 -8.15
N GLY A 318 -18.75 24.98 -7.18
CA GLY A 318 -20.11 24.48 -7.37
C GLY A 318 -20.22 23.22 -8.25
N GLN A 319 -19.10 22.67 -8.71
CA GLN A 319 -19.05 21.46 -9.54
C GLN A 319 -19.24 20.21 -8.68
N ILE A 320 -18.60 20.18 -7.51
CA ILE A 320 -18.68 19.12 -6.50
C ILE A 320 -18.89 19.72 -5.12
N LEU A 321 -19.41 18.94 -4.18
CA LEU A 321 -19.49 19.28 -2.77
C LEU A 321 -18.18 18.81 -2.12
N LEU A 322 -17.56 19.65 -1.31
CA LEU A 322 -16.43 19.22 -0.47
C LEU A 322 -16.94 18.99 0.94
N ALA A 323 -16.61 17.85 1.54
CA ALA A 323 -16.94 17.53 2.93
C ALA A 323 -15.66 17.12 3.68
N ASP A 324 -15.30 17.93 4.66
CA ASP A 324 -14.21 17.69 5.60
C ASP A 324 -14.80 17.12 6.89
N ILE A 325 -14.51 15.85 7.15
CA ILE A 325 -15.07 15.09 8.28
C ILE A 325 -14.13 15.00 9.49
N GLY A 326 -12.91 15.53 9.37
CA GLY A 326 -11.81 15.34 10.33
C GLY A 326 -10.91 14.16 9.97
N HIS A 327 -9.60 14.35 10.20
CA HIS A 327 -8.56 13.39 9.82
C HIS A 327 -8.71 12.08 10.60
N TYR A 328 -8.76 12.20 11.93
CA TYR A 328 -8.96 11.07 12.82
C TYR A 328 -10.26 10.32 12.48
N GLU A 329 -11.36 11.05 12.26
CA GLU A 329 -12.67 10.48 11.97
C GLU A 329 -12.66 9.62 10.70
N SER A 330 -11.87 10.01 9.71
CA SER A 330 -11.74 9.30 8.43
C SER A 330 -10.90 8.01 8.53
N GLU A 331 -10.03 7.89 9.53
CA GLU A 331 -9.01 6.84 9.61
C GLU A 331 -9.08 5.98 10.89
N GLN A 332 -9.85 6.39 11.90
CA GLN A 332 -9.96 5.70 13.20
C GLN A 332 -10.34 4.21 13.11
N TYR A 333 -10.88 3.77 11.96
CA TYR A 333 -11.31 2.40 11.71
C TYR A 333 -10.19 1.50 11.14
N ILE A 334 -9.05 2.06 10.73
CA ILE A 334 -7.91 1.30 10.22
C ILE A 334 -7.42 0.29 11.28
N LYS A 335 -7.44 0.66 12.56
CA LYS A 335 -7.05 -0.25 13.65
C LYS A 335 -7.92 -1.51 13.70
N LEU A 336 -9.20 -1.41 13.33
CA LEU A 336 -10.10 -2.56 13.25
C LEU A 336 -9.78 -3.41 12.01
N LEU A 337 -9.55 -2.77 10.86
CA LEU A 337 -9.14 -3.46 9.62
C LEU A 337 -7.89 -4.32 9.85
N LEU A 338 -6.84 -3.73 10.44
CA LEU A 338 -5.60 -4.42 10.72
C LEU A 338 -5.77 -5.52 11.78
N PHE A 339 -6.60 -5.29 12.80
CA PHE A 339 -6.90 -6.28 13.81
C PHE A 339 -7.61 -7.50 13.23
N GLU A 340 -8.65 -7.30 12.42
CA GLU A 340 -9.39 -8.39 11.77
C GLU A 340 -8.50 -9.16 10.81
N PHE A 341 -7.69 -8.45 10.02
CA PHE A 341 -6.74 -9.06 9.09
C PHE A 341 -5.71 -9.94 9.79
N LEU A 342 -5.03 -9.42 10.82
CA LEU A 342 -4.04 -10.17 11.58
C LEU A 342 -4.65 -11.31 12.38
N SER A 343 -5.82 -11.10 13.00
CA SER A 343 -6.51 -12.14 13.75
C SER A 343 -6.93 -13.32 12.85
N LYS A 344 -7.24 -13.05 11.58
CA LYS A 344 -7.54 -14.08 10.59
C LYS A 344 -6.28 -14.82 10.11
N LYS A 345 -5.18 -14.09 9.88
CA LYS A 345 -3.90 -14.65 9.38
C LYS A 345 -3.13 -15.40 10.47
N ILE A 346 -3.23 -14.95 11.72
CA ILE A 346 -2.46 -15.45 12.87
C ILE A 346 -3.39 -15.67 14.07
N PRO A 347 -4.33 -16.64 14.00
CA PRO A 347 -5.44 -16.77 14.96
C PRO A 347 -5.02 -17.14 16.38
N THR A 348 -3.81 -17.67 16.57
CA THR A 348 -3.32 -18.14 17.87
C THR A 348 -2.43 -17.13 18.59
N PHE A 349 -2.23 -15.93 18.04
CA PHE A 349 -1.33 -14.93 18.59
C PHE A 349 -2.06 -13.76 19.26
N ALA A 350 -1.48 -13.20 20.31
CA ALA A 350 -2.08 -12.09 21.05
C ALA A 350 -2.00 -10.79 20.24
N VAL A 351 -3.13 -10.39 19.66
CA VAL A 351 -3.32 -9.10 18.98
C VAL A 351 -4.31 -8.28 19.78
N SER A 352 -4.03 -7.00 20.00
CA SER A 352 -4.89 -6.07 20.74
C SER A 352 -4.99 -4.74 20.01
N ILE A 353 -6.11 -4.03 20.21
CA ILE A 353 -6.30 -2.66 19.71
C ILE A 353 -6.08 -1.70 20.87
N SER A 354 -5.31 -0.63 20.63
CA SER A 354 -5.10 0.43 21.60
C SER A 354 -6.41 1.10 21.99
N LYS A 355 -6.58 1.30 23.31
CA LYS A 355 -7.72 2.03 23.89
C LYS A 355 -7.45 3.52 24.04
N VAL A 356 -6.23 3.96 23.74
CA VAL A 356 -5.84 5.37 23.81
C VAL A 356 -6.58 6.16 22.73
N ASP A 357 -7.24 7.25 23.13
CA ASP A 357 -7.75 8.25 22.18
C ASP A 357 -6.57 9.08 21.68
N THR A 358 -6.20 8.86 20.41
CA THR A 358 -5.09 9.59 19.77
C THR A 358 -5.56 10.85 19.06
N ASN A 359 -6.86 11.18 19.07
CA ASN A 359 -7.38 12.37 18.38
C ASN A 359 -6.91 13.66 19.11
N PRO A 360 -6.03 14.47 18.49
CA PRO A 360 -5.57 15.71 19.10
C PRO A 360 -6.61 16.84 18.98
N ILE A 361 -7.62 16.68 18.11
CA ILE A 361 -8.63 17.70 17.80
C ILE A 361 -9.81 17.55 18.76
N LYS A 362 -10.14 18.62 19.48
CA LYS A 362 -11.29 18.65 20.39
C LYS A 362 -12.33 19.65 19.87
N TYR A 363 -13.59 19.21 19.83
CA TYR A 363 -14.71 19.99 19.34
C TYR A 363 -15.43 20.65 20.52
N TYR A 364 -15.74 21.94 20.39
CA TYR A 364 -16.60 22.66 21.32
C TYR A 364 -18.01 22.73 20.71
N SER A 365 -19.02 22.28 21.46
CA SER A 365 -20.43 22.25 21.04
C SER A 365 -21.29 23.17 21.89
#